data_AF-A0A7R7JCW7-F1
#
_entry.id   AF-A0A7R7JCW7-F1
#
_cell.length_a   1.000
_cell.length_b   1.000
_cell.length_c   1.000
_cell.angle_alpha   90.00
_cell.angle_beta   90.00
_cell.angle_gamma   90.00
#
_symmetry.space_group_name_H-M   'P 1'
#
loop_
_entity.id
_entity.type
_entity.pdbx_description
1 polymer ?
#
loop_
_entity_poly.entity_id
_entity_poly.type
_entity_poly.pdbx_seq_one_letter_code
_entity_poly.pdbx_strand_id
1 'polypeptide(L)'
;MQTDTHVFLIGILCALIFLGFSWVLNRRLMRGPFRIDALEVGLYAATVFLVAVTCEILVNSGYEALVGRKLWEYRILPLYDGDISLLAFIIWPVYGVHLYFFRQVLAKRLPKQFNRDRIYAIVIGLDAPLFYEVCGNLLFLLLLGEYYAYYLPGELFHLTSVQVIPIYMVFIYLGMKILDWFMRVRFYRWPWIVYLMGLVVVSSAYAW
;
A
#
# COMPACT_ATOMS: atom_id res chain seq x y z
N MET A 1 7.89 18.84 21.09
CA MET A 1 7.13 17.59 21.30
C MET A 1 5.90 17.67 20.40
N GLN A 2 5.92 17.01 19.24
CA GLN A 2 4.70 16.86 18.44
C GLN A 2 3.79 15.86 19.17
N THR A 3 2.51 16.18 19.32
CA THR A 3 1.54 15.28 19.92
C THR A 3 1.12 14.21 18.91
N ASP A 4 0.82 13.00 19.36
CA ASP A 4 0.37 11.90 18.49
C ASP A 4 -0.84 12.30 17.63
N THR A 5 -1.71 13.17 18.17
CA THR A 5 -2.84 13.76 17.43
C THR A 5 -2.38 14.57 16.21
N HIS A 6 -1.34 15.39 16.34
CA HIS A 6 -0.81 16.19 15.23
C HIS A 6 -0.25 15.29 14.13
N VAL A 7 0.53 14.28 14.50
CA VAL A 7 1.09 13.29 13.58
C VAL A 7 -0.02 12.54 12.84
N PHE A 8 -1.08 12.16 13.55
CA PHE A 8 -2.23 11.47 12.99
C PHE A 8 -3.00 12.35 11.98
N LEU A 9 -3.22 13.64 12.30
CA LEU A 9 -3.85 14.59 11.38
C LEU A 9 -3.02 14.78 10.09
N ILE A 10 -1.69 14.81 10.20
CA ILE A 10 -0.82 14.84 9.02
C ILE A 10 -0.93 13.55 8.21
N GLY A 11 -1.00 12.38 8.87
CA GLY A 11 -1.28 11.12 8.20
C GLY A 11 -2.56 11.16 7.36
N ILE A 12 -3.64 11.71 7.92
CA ILE A 12 -4.91 11.93 7.19
C ILE A 12 -4.71 12.90 6.02
N LEU A 13 -4.01 14.01 6.24
CA LEU A 13 -3.75 14.99 5.18
C LEU A 13 -2.95 14.37 4.02
N CYS A 14 -1.89 13.62 4.31
CA CYS A 14 -1.11 12.88 3.31
C CYS A 14 -2.01 11.90 2.53
N ALA A 15 -2.87 11.16 3.24
CA ALA A 15 -3.82 10.23 2.62
C ALA A 15 -4.80 10.95 1.66
N LEU A 16 -5.32 12.12 2.05
CA LEU A 16 -6.21 12.93 1.22
C LEU A 16 -5.51 13.53 0.01
N ILE A 17 -4.30 14.07 0.19
CA ILE A 17 -3.46 14.57 -0.90
C ILE A 17 -3.20 13.44 -1.90
N PHE A 18 -2.83 12.26 -1.41
CA PHE A 18 -2.55 11.11 -2.27
C PHE A 18 -3.79 10.64 -3.01
N LEU A 19 -4.94 10.53 -2.33
CA LEU A 19 -6.20 10.14 -2.96
C LEU A 19 -6.61 11.12 -4.07
N GLY A 20 -6.50 12.43 -3.82
CA GLY A 20 -6.78 13.47 -4.80
C GLY A 20 -5.81 13.43 -5.98
N PHE A 21 -4.51 13.30 -5.71
CA PHE A 21 -3.48 13.16 -6.73
C PHE A 21 -3.72 11.91 -7.61
N SER A 22 -3.97 10.76 -6.98
CA SER A 22 -4.27 9.49 -7.63
C SER A 22 -5.49 9.60 -8.55
N TRP A 23 -6.56 10.25 -8.08
CA TRP A 23 -7.75 10.52 -8.90
C TRP A 23 -7.39 11.35 -10.13
N VAL A 24 -6.72 12.49 -9.95
CA VAL A 24 -6.36 13.40 -11.06
C VAL A 24 -5.44 12.71 -12.07
N LEU A 25 -4.40 12.02 -11.60
CA LEU A 25 -3.45 11.30 -12.43
C LEU A 25 -4.16 10.24 -13.27
N ASN A 26 -4.90 9.32 -12.63
CA ASN A 26 -5.55 8.22 -13.33
C ASN A 26 -6.68 8.71 -14.26
N ARG A 27 -7.42 9.77 -13.88
CA ARG A 27 -8.42 10.39 -14.75
C ARG A 27 -7.79 10.94 -16.02
N ARG A 28 -6.63 11.62 -15.91
CA ARG A 28 -5.87 12.14 -17.04
C ARG A 28 -5.28 11.02 -17.91
N LEU A 29 -4.75 9.97 -17.31
CA LEU A 29 -4.21 8.82 -18.02
C LEU A 29 -5.30 8.00 -18.73
N MET A 30 -6.51 7.90 -18.16
CA MET A 30 -7.60 7.14 -18.76
C MET A 30 -8.11 7.76 -20.08
N ARG A 31 -8.23 9.10 -20.17
CA ARG A 31 -8.84 9.81 -21.33
C ARG A 31 -10.14 9.12 -21.83
N GLY A 32 -11.09 8.85 -20.94
CA GLY A 32 -12.33 8.13 -21.25
C GLY A 32 -13.23 7.92 -20.03
N PRO A 33 -14.29 7.11 -20.13
CA PRO A 33 -15.13 6.79 -18.98
C PRO A 33 -14.31 6.09 -17.90
N PHE A 34 -14.61 6.41 -16.66
CA PHE A 34 -13.94 5.88 -15.48
C PHE A 34 -15.01 5.21 -14.62
N ARG A 35 -14.87 3.91 -14.39
CA ARG A 35 -15.85 3.15 -13.62
C ARG A 35 -15.58 3.36 -12.14
N ILE A 36 -16.64 3.61 -11.40
CA ILE A 36 -16.61 3.67 -9.93
C ILE A 36 -17.69 2.73 -9.42
N ASP A 37 -17.25 1.61 -8.88
CA ASP A 37 -18.10 0.63 -8.20
C ASP A 37 -17.67 0.61 -6.73
N ALA A 38 -18.55 1.05 -5.83
CA ALA A 38 -18.23 1.22 -4.42
C ALA A 38 -17.83 -0.11 -3.74
N LEU A 39 -18.42 -1.23 -4.17
CA LEU A 39 -18.06 -2.55 -3.64
C LEU A 39 -16.64 -2.93 -4.08
N GLU A 40 -16.32 -2.72 -5.36
CA GLU A 40 -14.98 -3.00 -5.87
C GLU A 40 -13.94 -2.07 -5.24
N VAL A 41 -14.20 -0.77 -5.15
CA VAL A 41 -13.30 0.18 -4.45
C VAL A 41 -13.06 -0.26 -3.01
N GLY A 42 -14.12 -0.60 -2.27
CA GLY A 42 -14.01 -1.09 -0.90
C GLY A 42 -13.22 -2.40 -0.79
N LEU A 43 -13.40 -3.33 -1.72
CA LEU A 43 -12.65 -4.58 -1.77
C LEU A 43 -11.16 -4.35 -2.03
N TYR A 44 -10.81 -3.45 -2.96
CA TYR A 44 -9.41 -3.10 -3.19
C TYR A 44 -8.79 -2.47 -1.94
N ALA A 45 -9.44 -1.48 -1.35
CA ALA A 45 -8.98 -0.81 -0.15
C ALA A 45 -8.75 -1.80 1.01
N ALA A 46 -9.74 -2.64 1.28
CA ALA A 46 -9.67 -3.62 2.36
C ALA A 46 -8.63 -4.72 2.11
N THR A 47 -8.59 -5.28 0.89
CA THR A 47 -7.67 -6.38 0.57
C THR A 47 -6.23 -5.90 0.57
N VAL A 48 -5.95 -4.73 0.01
CA VAL A 48 -4.60 -4.14 0.03
C VAL A 48 -4.17 -3.85 1.45
N PHE A 49 -5.05 -3.29 2.29
CA PHE A 49 -4.75 -3.10 3.71
C PHE A 49 -4.38 -4.40 4.42
N LEU A 50 -5.24 -5.42 4.36
CA LEU A 50 -4.98 -6.70 5.02
C LEU A 50 -3.69 -7.35 4.52
N VAL A 51 -3.51 -7.40 3.19
CA VAL A 51 -2.34 -8.04 2.58
C VAL A 51 -1.08 -7.27 2.95
N ALA A 52 -1.08 -5.93 2.85
CA ALA A 52 0.08 -5.12 3.16
C ALA A 52 0.54 -5.33 4.60
N VAL A 53 -0.31 -5.06 5.60
CA VAL A 53 0.12 -5.20 7.01
C VAL A 53 0.56 -6.61 7.37
N THR A 54 -0.09 -7.64 6.81
CA THR A 54 0.32 -9.03 7.04
C THR A 54 1.66 -9.33 6.41
N CYS A 55 1.86 -8.93 5.14
CA CYS A 55 3.09 -9.20 4.42
C CYS A 55 4.25 -8.38 4.97
N GLU A 56 4.02 -7.14 5.40
CA GLU A 56 5.06 -6.29 5.97
C GLU A 56 5.67 -6.92 7.21
N ILE A 57 4.84 -7.37 8.16
CA ILE A 57 5.29 -8.08 9.35
C ILE A 57 6.09 -9.33 8.95
N LEU A 58 5.52 -10.20 8.11
CA LEU A 58 6.16 -11.46 7.74
C LEU A 58 7.47 -11.28 6.96
N VAL A 59 7.49 -10.33 6.03
CA VAL A 59 8.65 -10.05 5.19
C VAL A 59 9.74 -9.40 6.01
N ASN A 60 9.45 -8.36 6.79
CA ASN A 60 10.49 -7.61 7.46
C ASN A 60 11.12 -8.45 8.58
N SER A 61 10.29 -9.11 9.40
CA SER A 61 10.75 -10.07 10.41
C SER A 61 11.51 -11.25 9.79
N GLY A 62 11.00 -11.80 8.68
CA GLY A 62 11.67 -12.90 7.97
C GLY A 62 13.00 -12.48 7.34
N TYR A 63 13.07 -11.27 6.80
CA TYR A 63 14.28 -10.71 6.23
C TYR A 63 15.32 -10.45 7.31
N GLU A 64 14.91 -9.90 8.46
CA GLU A 64 15.78 -9.70 9.63
C GLU A 64 16.34 -11.02 10.14
N ALA A 65 15.52 -12.07 10.27
CA ALA A 65 15.99 -13.38 10.69
C ALA A 65 17.04 -13.98 9.73
N LEU A 66 16.97 -13.67 8.43
CA LEU A 66 17.87 -14.21 7.41
C LEU A 66 19.13 -13.36 7.20
N VAL A 67 19.02 -12.04 7.29
CA VAL A 67 20.08 -11.08 6.92
C VAL A 67 20.70 -10.40 8.14
N GLY A 68 20.09 -10.52 9.31
CA GLY A 68 20.54 -9.90 10.57
C GLY A 68 20.22 -8.40 10.68
N ARG A 69 19.36 -7.87 9.79
CA ARG A 69 18.85 -6.49 9.83
C ARG A 69 17.51 -6.40 9.11
N LYS A 70 16.67 -5.45 9.52
CA LYS A 70 15.41 -5.13 8.83
C LYS A 70 15.63 -4.56 7.43
N LEU A 71 14.63 -4.70 6.58
CA LEU A 71 14.64 -4.11 5.24
C LEU A 71 14.17 -2.65 5.27
N TRP A 72 13.17 -2.36 6.10
CA TRP A 72 12.73 -1.01 6.43
C TRP A 72 12.34 -0.91 7.92
N GLU A 73 12.19 0.33 8.38
CA GLU A 73 11.62 0.65 9.69
C GLU A 73 10.65 1.82 9.53
N TYR A 74 9.41 1.63 9.95
CA TYR A 74 8.47 2.73 10.13
C TYR A 74 8.92 3.60 11.29
N ARG A 75 8.96 4.92 11.08
CA ARG A 75 9.38 5.90 12.12
C ARG A 75 8.24 6.75 12.65
N ILE A 76 7.10 6.72 11.97
CA ILE A 76 5.91 7.51 12.32
C ILE A 76 4.85 6.56 12.85
N LEU A 77 4.55 6.70 14.14
CA LEU A 77 3.63 5.83 14.89
C LEU A 77 3.95 4.33 14.66
N PRO A 78 5.18 3.88 14.94
CA PRO A 78 5.59 2.50 14.67
C PRO A 78 4.84 1.49 15.54
N LEU A 79 4.61 0.31 14.97
CA LEU A 79 4.10 -0.89 15.64
C LEU A 79 4.94 -2.10 15.21
N TYR A 80 4.86 -3.20 15.97
CA TYR A 80 5.65 -4.41 15.70
C TYR A 80 7.14 -4.12 15.49
N ASP A 81 7.73 -3.38 16.44
CA ASP A 81 9.15 -3.01 16.37
C ASP A 81 9.51 -2.22 15.08
N GLY A 82 8.54 -1.48 14.53
CA GLY A 82 8.73 -0.69 13.31
C GLY A 82 8.48 -1.45 12.00
N ASP A 83 7.95 -2.67 12.03
CA ASP A 83 7.60 -3.40 10.81
C ASP A 83 6.41 -2.76 10.07
N ILE A 84 5.47 -2.17 10.83
CA ILE A 84 4.34 -1.41 10.28
C ILE A 84 4.14 -0.09 11.06
N SER A 85 3.26 0.77 10.56
CA SER A 85 2.80 1.98 11.25
C SER A 85 1.33 1.87 11.64
N LEU A 86 0.92 2.52 12.73
CA LEU A 86 -0.49 2.70 13.07
C LEU A 86 -1.26 3.39 11.93
N LEU A 87 -0.63 4.25 11.13
CA LEU A 87 -1.27 4.90 9.98
C LEU A 87 -1.60 3.93 8.83
N ALA A 88 -1.14 2.69 8.89
CA ALA A 88 -1.38 1.64 7.89
C ALA A 88 -2.87 1.45 7.56
N PHE A 89 -3.77 1.56 8.56
CA PHE A 89 -5.21 1.43 8.33
C PHE A 89 -5.83 2.60 7.56
N ILE A 90 -5.07 3.65 7.23
CA ILE A 90 -5.50 4.76 6.38
C ILE A 90 -4.71 4.76 5.07
N ILE A 91 -3.39 4.66 5.16
CA ILE A 91 -2.48 4.77 4.01
C ILE A 91 -2.68 3.60 3.03
N TRP A 92 -2.69 2.36 3.52
CA TRP A 92 -2.85 1.18 2.65
C TRP A 92 -4.22 1.11 1.97
N PRO A 93 -5.35 1.42 2.63
CA PRO A 93 -6.63 1.58 1.94
C PRO A 93 -6.60 2.61 0.81
N VAL A 94 -5.97 3.77 1.03
CA VAL A 94 -5.81 4.79 -0.02
C VAL A 94 -4.97 4.26 -1.18
N TYR A 95 -3.92 3.50 -0.92
CA TYR A 95 -3.20 2.79 -1.97
C TYR A 95 -4.09 1.79 -2.71
N GLY A 96 -4.94 1.04 -2.00
CA GLY A 96 -5.91 0.15 -2.64
C GLY A 96 -6.87 0.88 -3.58
N VAL A 97 -7.39 2.04 -3.18
CA VAL A 97 -8.21 2.88 -4.07
C VAL A 97 -7.39 3.35 -5.29
N HIS A 98 -6.12 3.71 -5.10
CA HIS A 98 -5.23 4.02 -6.22
C HIS A 98 -5.06 2.82 -7.16
N LEU A 99 -4.87 1.61 -6.65
CA LEU A 99 -4.76 0.41 -7.48
C LEU A 99 -6.03 0.10 -8.25
N TYR A 100 -7.21 0.36 -7.68
CA TYR A 100 -8.47 0.24 -8.41
C TYR A 100 -8.51 1.17 -9.63
N PHE A 101 -8.05 2.40 -9.46
CA PHE A 101 -7.93 3.39 -10.53
C PHE A 101 -6.87 3.00 -11.56
N PHE A 102 -5.70 2.61 -11.08
CA PHE A 102 -4.56 2.28 -11.93
C PHE A 102 -4.80 1.01 -12.77
N ARG A 103 -5.47 -0.01 -12.21
CA ARG A 103 -5.83 -1.22 -12.97
C ARG A 103 -6.74 -0.90 -14.16
N GLN A 104 -7.67 0.06 -14.03
CA GLN A 104 -8.48 0.50 -15.17
C GLN A 104 -7.64 1.17 -16.26
N VAL A 105 -6.67 2.01 -15.86
CA VAL A 105 -5.72 2.64 -16.78
C VAL A 105 -4.90 1.57 -17.49
N LEU A 106 -4.32 0.61 -16.76
CA LEU A 106 -3.53 -0.48 -17.33
C LEU A 106 -4.37 -1.35 -18.27
N ALA A 107 -5.60 -1.68 -17.91
CA ALA A 107 -6.51 -2.46 -18.75
C ALA A 107 -6.85 -1.77 -20.08
N LYS A 108 -6.94 -0.43 -20.09
CA LYS A 108 -7.17 0.35 -21.31
C LYS A 108 -5.89 0.58 -22.13
N ARG A 109 -4.77 0.82 -21.46
CA ARG A 109 -3.52 1.30 -22.09
C ARG A 109 -2.58 0.20 -22.52
N LEU A 110 -2.57 -0.95 -21.83
CA LEU A 110 -1.76 -2.08 -22.25
C LEU A 110 -2.43 -2.81 -23.43
N PRO A 111 -1.63 -3.30 -24.40
CA PRO A 111 -2.12 -4.23 -25.42
C PRO A 111 -2.83 -5.42 -24.76
N LYS A 112 -3.93 -5.90 -25.36
CA LYS A 112 -4.74 -7.02 -24.80
C LYS A 112 -3.91 -8.26 -24.48
N GLN A 113 -2.88 -8.56 -25.28
CA GLN A 113 -1.95 -9.68 -25.05
C GLN A 113 -1.14 -9.58 -23.74
N PHE A 114 -0.96 -8.37 -23.23
CA PHE A 114 -0.25 -8.06 -21.97
C PHE A 114 -1.18 -7.82 -20.79
N ASN A 115 -2.50 -7.91 -20.99
CA ASN A 115 -3.48 -7.84 -19.92
C ASN A 115 -3.53 -9.17 -19.17
N ARG A 116 -2.47 -9.44 -18.41
CA ARG A 116 -2.26 -10.65 -17.62
C ARG A 116 -1.78 -10.25 -16.24
N ASP A 117 -2.22 -10.96 -15.22
CA ASP A 117 -1.90 -10.64 -13.82
C ASP A 117 -0.39 -10.58 -13.55
N ARG A 118 0.43 -11.37 -14.25
CA ARG A 118 1.89 -11.30 -14.11
C ARG A 118 2.46 -9.96 -14.57
N ILE A 119 1.94 -9.40 -15.66
CA ILE A 119 2.39 -8.09 -16.16
C ILE A 119 1.91 -6.99 -15.23
N TYR A 120 0.67 -7.08 -14.74
CA TYR A 120 0.18 -6.15 -13.72
C TYR A 120 1.01 -6.21 -12.45
N ALA A 121 1.40 -7.40 -11.99
CA ALA A 121 2.25 -7.55 -10.81
C ALA A 121 3.62 -6.89 -11.00
N ILE A 122 4.21 -7.01 -12.20
CA ILE A 122 5.48 -6.34 -12.52
C ILE A 122 5.30 -4.82 -12.55
N VAL A 123 4.30 -4.32 -13.27
CA VAL A 123 4.10 -2.86 -13.43
C VAL A 123 3.75 -2.22 -12.09
N ILE A 124 2.81 -2.81 -11.35
CA ILE A 124 2.40 -2.31 -10.03
C ILE A 124 3.54 -2.54 -9.01
N GLY A 125 4.29 -3.63 -9.10
CA GLY A 125 5.42 -3.91 -8.21
C GLY A 125 6.63 -3.01 -8.44
N LEU A 126 6.69 -2.30 -9.57
CA LEU A 126 7.61 -1.18 -9.77
C LEU A 126 6.99 0.14 -9.28
N ASP A 127 5.73 0.38 -9.60
CA ASP A 127 5.01 1.61 -9.21
C ASP A 127 4.92 1.77 -7.69
N ALA A 128 4.64 0.70 -6.94
CA ALA A 128 4.50 0.75 -5.49
C ALA A 128 5.76 1.29 -4.79
N PRO A 129 6.94 0.65 -4.89
CA PRO A 129 8.13 1.17 -4.22
C PRO A 129 8.68 2.44 -4.88
N LEU A 130 8.72 2.53 -6.21
CA LEU A 130 9.42 3.62 -6.88
C LEU A 130 8.62 4.91 -6.97
N PHE A 131 7.30 4.82 -6.95
CA PHE A 131 6.43 5.98 -7.08
C PHE A 131 5.61 6.20 -5.82
N TYR A 132 4.84 5.20 -5.38
CA TYR A 132 3.95 5.36 -4.24
C TYR A 132 4.71 5.62 -2.93
N GLU A 133 5.66 4.76 -2.57
CA GLU A 133 6.44 4.92 -1.35
C GLU A 133 7.30 6.17 -1.38
N VAL A 134 7.98 6.44 -2.49
CA VAL A 134 8.80 7.66 -2.65
C VAL A 134 7.94 8.91 -2.45
N CYS A 135 6.78 9.00 -3.10
CA CYS A 135 5.88 10.15 -2.92
C CYS A 135 5.36 10.24 -1.48
N GLY A 136 4.99 9.11 -0.87
CA GLY A 136 4.53 9.06 0.52
C GLY A 136 5.60 9.55 1.48
N ASN A 137 6.81 8.97 1.42
CA ASN A 137 7.94 9.37 2.23
C ASN A 137 8.31 10.84 2.05
N LEU A 138 8.29 11.37 0.82
CA LEU A 138 8.56 12.79 0.57
C LEU A 138 7.50 13.72 1.21
N LEU A 139 6.23 13.34 1.20
CA LEU A 139 5.18 14.11 1.88
C LEU A 139 5.40 14.13 3.40
N PHE A 140 5.73 12.98 3.99
CA PHE A 140 6.02 12.90 5.43
C PHE A 140 7.29 13.65 5.81
N LEU A 141 8.35 13.57 5.00
CA LEU A 141 9.57 14.36 5.18
C LEU A 141 9.28 15.87 5.10
N LEU A 142 8.47 16.31 4.14
CA LEU A 142 8.14 17.72 3.98
C LEU A 142 7.32 18.27 5.16
N LEU A 143 6.37 17.48 5.69
CA LEU A 143 5.41 17.95 6.69
C LEU A 143 5.84 17.68 8.13
N LEU A 144 6.61 16.62 8.37
CA LEU A 144 7.06 16.17 9.70
C LEU A 144 8.58 16.16 9.88
N GLY A 145 9.36 16.28 8.80
CA GLY A 145 10.82 16.22 8.87
C GLY A 145 11.37 14.81 9.12
N GLU A 146 10.54 13.77 8.99
CA GLU A 146 10.90 12.38 9.27
C GLU A 146 10.38 11.45 8.16
N TYR A 147 11.08 10.34 7.93
CA TYR A 147 10.64 9.31 6.98
C TYR A 147 9.40 8.60 7.52
N TYR A 148 8.44 8.28 6.65
CA TYR A 148 7.33 7.41 7.03
C TYR A 148 7.84 5.98 7.24
N ALA A 149 8.44 5.43 6.19
CA ALA A 149 9.16 4.16 6.19
C ALA A 149 10.61 4.42 5.75
N TYR A 150 11.56 4.16 6.64
CA TYR A 150 12.98 4.34 6.39
C TYR A 150 13.62 3.04 5.94
N TYR A 151 14.11 2.99 4.71
CA TYR A 151 14.73 1.79 4.15
C TYR A 151 16.21 1.64 4.54
N LEU A 152 16.55 0.57 5.26
CA LEU A 152 17.89 0.37 5.84
C LEU A 152 19.02 0.13 4.82
N PRO A 153 18.78 -0.46 3.63
CA PRO A 153 19.84 -0.60 2.63
C PRO A 153 20.49 0.72 2.21
N GLY A 154 19.81 1.86 2.36
CA GLY A 154 20.35 3.19 2.11
C GLY A 154 20.44 3.61 0.64
N GLU A 155 20.01 2.74 -0.26
CA GLU A 155 19.77 3.09 -1.66
C GLU A 155 18.66 4.14 -1.76
N LEU A 156 18.63 4.91 -2.85
CA LEU A 156 17.55 5.84 -3.17
C LEU A 156 17.20 6.81 -2.02
N PHE A 157 18.21 7.27 -1.28
CA PHE A 157 18.07 8.21 -0.15
C PHE A 157 17.16 7.70 0.98
N HIS A 158 17.10 6.39 1.21
CA HIS A 158 16.23 5.73 2.19
C HIS A 158 14.72 5.88 1.93
N LEU A 159 14.33 6.42 0.76
CA LEU A 159 12.92 6.61 0.39
C LEU A 159 12.23 5.31 -0.02
N THR A 160 13.01 4.37 -0.55
CA THR A 160 12.62 2.98 -0.88
C THR A 160 13.91 2.17 -1.09
N SER A 161 13.83 0.92 -1.55
CA SER A 161 15.00 0.09 -1.86
C SER A 161 14.78 -0.74 -3.12
N VAL A 162 15.84 -0.98 -3.91
CA VAL A 162 15.72 -1.86 -5.09
C VAL A 162 15.46 -3.31 -4.64
N GLN A 163 15.89 -3.65 -3.43
CA GLN A 163 15.73 -4.98 -2.83
C GLN A 163 14.26 -5.33 -2.53
N VAL A 164 13.39 -4.32 -2.33
CA VAL A 164 11.97 -4.56 -2.01
C VAL A 164 11.12 -4.83 -3.26
N ILE A 165 11.57 -4.36 -4.44
CA ILE A 165 10.86 -4.52 -5.72
C ILE A 165 10.44 -5.98 -6.00
N PRO A 166 11.34 -6.99 -5.97
CA PRO A 166 10.95 -8.37 -6.24
C PRO A 166 9.93 -8.90 -5.22
N ILE A 167 10.03 -8.46 -3.97
CA ILE A 167 9.10 -8.82 -2.89
C ILE A 167 7.71 -8.26 -3.22
N TYR A 168 7.62 -6.98 -3.57
CA TYR A 168 6.39 -6.34 -4.01
C TYR A 168 5.74 -7.07 -5.19
N MET A 169 6.52 -7.41 -6.23
CA MET A 169 5.99 -8.12 -7.40
C MET A 169 5.33 -9.45 -7.01
N VAL A 170 5.94 -10.21 -6.10
CA VAL A 170 5.38 -11.49 -5.62
C VAL A 170 4.09 -11.25 -4.84
N PHE A 171 4.11 -10.37 -3.85
CA PHE A 171 2.94 -10.16 -2.97
C PHE A 171 1.80 -9.42 -3.66
N ILE A 172 2.07 -8.54 -4.63
CA ILE A 172 1.03 -7.96 -5.48
C ILE A 172 0.38 -9.05 -6.33
N TYR A 173 1.16 -9.97 -6.92
CA TYR A 173 0.58 -11.09 -7.66
C TYR A 173 -0.34 -11.94 -6.78
N LEU A 174 0.10 -12.30 -5.57
CA LEU A 174 -0.70 -13.06 -4.61
C LEU A 174 -1.95 -12.28 -4.15
N GLY A 175 -1.78 -10.99 -3.82
CA GLY A 175 -2.85 -10.09 -3.42
C GLY A 175 -3.93 -9.94 -4.50
N MET A 176 -3.54 -9.87 -5.77
CA MET A 176 -4.51 -9.87 -6.89
C MET A 176 -5.29 -11.19 -6.96
N LYS A 177 -4.68 -12.34 -6.69
CA LYS A 177 -5.40 -13.63 -6.67
C LYS A 177 -6.42 -13.71 -5.54
N ILE A 178 -6.06 -13.20 -4.36
CA ILE A 178 -6.98 -13.07 -3.22
C ILE A 178 -8.13 -12.13 -3.59
N LEU A 179 -7.82 -10.97 -4.16
CA LEU A 179 -8.80 -9.97 -4.55
C LEU A 179 -9.76 -10.50 -5.63
N ASP A 180 -9.26 -11.19 -6.66
CA ASP A 180 -10.09 -11.81 -7.71
C ASP A 180 -10.97 -12.93 -7.15
N TRP A 181 -10.56 -13.61 -6.07
CA TRP A 181 -11.41 -14.56 -5.37
C TRP A 181 -12.59 -13.85 -4.69
N PHE A 182 -12.34 -12.77 -3.93
CA PHE A 182 -13.41 -11.97 -3.33
C PHE A 182 -14.36 -11.37 -4.38
N MET A 183 -13.82 -10.89 -5.50
CA MET A 183 -14.62 -10.33 -6.59
C MET A 183 -15.51 -11.35 -7.29
N ARG A 184 -15.12 -12.64 -7.34
CA ARG A 184 -15.95 -13.70 -7.93
C ARG A 184 -17.19 -14.02 -7.10
N VAL A 185 -17.09 -13.95 -5.78
CA VAL A 185 -18.20 -14.26 -4.86
C VAL A 185 -19.18 -13.07 -4.73
N ARG A 186 -18.74 -11.84 -5.03
CA ARG A 186 -19.52 -10.57 -4.96
C ARG A 186 -20.39 -10.41 -3.70
N PHE A 187 -19.92 -10.85 -2.54
CA PHE A 187 -20.63 -10.65 -1.28
C PHE A 187 -20.38 -9.25 -0.71
N TYR A 188 -21.44 -8.48 -0.51
CA TYR A 188 -21.38 -7.05 -0.18
C TYR A 188 -20.70 -6.72 1.15
N ARG A 189 -20.61 -7.69 2.09
CA ARG A 189 -19.94 -7.50 3.37
C ARG A 189 -18.44 -7.77 3.33
N TRP A 190 -17.91 -8.31 2.22
CA TRP A 190 -16.48 -8.62 2.12
C TRP A 190 -15.56 -7.44 2.44
N PRO A 191 -15.78 -6.21 1.92
CA PRO A 191 -14.92 -5.07 2.27
C PRO A 191 -14.79 -4.89 3.78
N TRP A 192 -15.91 -4.94 4.51
CA TRP A 192 -15.93 -4.76 5.96
C TRP A 192 -15.24 -5.90 6.68
N ILE A 193 -15.53 -7.15 6.32
CA ILE A 193 -14.93 -8.33 6.96
C ILE A 193 -13.40 -8.31 6.76
N VAL A 194 -12.95 -8.09 5.53
CA VAL A 194 -11.51 -8.07 5.18
C VAL A 194 -10.81 -6.90 5.87
N TYR A 195 -11.45 -5.72 5.92
CA TYR A 195 -10.90 -4.57 6.61
C TYR A 195 -10.79 -4.80 8.12
N LEU A 196 -11.81 -5.39 8.74
CA LEU A 196 -11.79 -5.76 10.16
C LEU A 196 -10.69 -6.79 10.47
N MET A 197 -10.44 -7.75 9.57
CA MET A 197 -9.30 -8.66 9.72
C MET A 197 -7.97 -7.91 9.72
N GLY A 198 -7.80 -6.92 8.85
CA GLY A 198 -6.61 -6.06 8.84
C GLY A 198 -6.47 -5.26 10.15
N LEU A 199 -7.58 -4.74 10.70
CA LEU A 199 -7.58 -4.09 12.00
C LEU A 199 -7.19 -5.04 13.13
N VAL A 200 -7.63 -6.30 13.10
CA VAL A 200 -7.19 -7.32 14.08
C VAL A 200 -5.68 -7.50 14.02
N VAL A 201 -5.09 -7.58 12.82
CA VAL A 201 -3.62 -7.67 12.64
C VAL A 201 -2.92 -6.44 13.20
N VAL A 202 -3.41 -5.22 12.92
CA VAL A 202 -2.81 -4.00 13.48
C VAL A 202 -2.97 -3.95 15.01
N SER A 203 -4.12 -4.38 15.53
CA SER A 203 -4.45 -4.29 16.95
C SER A 203 -3.73 -5.33 17.79
N SER A 204 -3.38 -6.48 17.23
CA SER A 204 -2.60 -7.50 17.95
C SER A 204 -1.17 -7.04 18.27
N ALA A 205 -0.72 -5.90 17.72
CA ALA A 205 0.53 -5.24 18.13
C ALA A 205 0.52 -4.80 19.59
N TYR A 206 -0.68 -4.52 20.13
CA TYR A 206 -0.88 -4.00 21.49
C TYR A 206 -1.18 -5.12 22.51
N ALA A 207 -1.23 -6.37 22.06
CA ALA A 207 -1.51 -7.54 22.91
C ALA A 207 -0.25 -8.21 23.47
N TRP A 208 0.93 -7.66 23.15
CA TRP A 208 2.26 -8.10 23.56
C TRP A 208 3.08 -6.89 23.99
#